data_AF-A0A7K9TGE0-F1
#
_entry.id   AF-A0A7K9TGE0-F1
#
_cell.length_a   1.000
_cell.length_b   1.000
_cell.length_c   1.000
_cell.angle_alpha   90.00
_cell.angle_beta   90.00
_cell.angle_gamma   90.00
#
_symmetry.space_group_name_H-M   'P 1'
#
loop_
_entity.id
_entity.type
_entity.pdbx_description
1 polymer ?
#
loop_
_entity_poly.entity_id
_entity_poly.type
_entity_poly.pdbx_seq_one_letter_code
_entity_poly.pdbx_strand_id
1 'polypeptide(L)' 'RRMEALEVHGAVAAVHHFWLRSFCDVYLETAKGTLKDPRTSLETQQTLLSCADLGLRLLAPFTPFLAEEL' A
#
# COMPACT_ATOMS: atom_id res chain seq x y z
N ARG A 1 14.93 10.14 -1.87
CA ARG A 1 16.10 10.75 -1.21
C ARG A 1 16.32 10.38 0.26
N ARG A 2 15.37 9.74 0.98
CA ARG A 2 15.62 9.26 2.37
C ARG A 2 16.35 7.91 2.45
N MET A 3 16.10 7.00 1.51
CA MET A 3 16.84 5.72 1.43
C MET A 3 18.33 5.90 1.09
N GLU A 4 18.68 7.00 0.41
CA GLU A 4 20.08 7.33 0.07
C GLU A 4 20.90 7.84 1.28
N ALA A 5 20.23 8.21 2.38
CA ALA A 5 20.86 8.79 3.57
C ALA A 5 21.14 7.77 4.71
N LEU A 6 21.01 6.46 4.45
CA LEU A 6 21.11 5.39 5.47
C LEU A 6 20.14 5.52 6.67
N GLU A 7 19.13 6.39 6.62
CA GLU A 7 18.08 6.47 7.65
C GLU A 7 17.02 5.38 7.45
N VAL A 8 17.46 4.12 7.55
CA VAL A 8 16.61 2.93 7.39
C VAL A 8 15.40 3.00 8.32
N HIS A 9 15.58 3.46 9.56
CA HIS A 9 14.49 3.63 10.54
C HIS A 9 13.42 4.62 10.07
N GLY A 10 13.82 5.76 9.50
CA GLY A 10 12.88 6.76 8.99
C GLY A 10 12.17 6.29 7.73
N ALA A 11 12.85 5.52 6.87
CA ALA A 11 12.25 4.90 5.69
C ALA A 11 11.21 3.83 6.07
N VAL A 12 11.53 2.93 7.00
CA VAL A 12 10.61 1.90 7.52
C VAL A 12 9.37 2.54 8.12
N ALA A 13 9.54 3.54 8.99
CA ALA A 13 8.42 4.22 9.63
C ALA A 13 7.51 4.91 8.60
N ALA A 14 8.09 5.54 7.57
CA ALA A 14 7.33 6.19 6.51
C ALA A 14 6.57 5.18 5.64
N VAL A 15 7.18 4.06 5.26
CA VAL A 15 6.53 3.01 4.45
C VAL A 15 5.40 2.34 5.25
N HIS A 16 5.65 2.00 6.52
CA HIS A 16 4.64 1.42 7.40
C HIS A 16 3.47 2.38 7.65
N HIS A 17 3.76 3.68 7.85
CA HIS A 17 2.74 4.71 7.97
C HIS A 17 1.92 4.87 6.69
N PHE A 18 2.57 4.86 5.52
CA PHE A 18 1.88 4.91 4.23
C PHE A 18 0.92 3.72 4.07
N TRP A 19 1.40 2.50 4.32
CA TRP A 19 0.61 1.28 4.16
C TRP A 19 -0.64 1.29 5.06
N LEU A 20 -0.45 1.48 6.37
CA LEU A 20 -1.58 1.42 7.30
C LEU A 20 -2.47 2.66 7.24
N ARG A 21 -1.88 3.86 7.34
CA ARG A 21 -2.65 5.09 7.59
C ARG A 21 -3.14 5.76 6.32
N SER A 22 -2.46 5.58 5.20
CA SER A 22 -2.86 6.20 3.93
C SER A 22 -3.58 5.20 3.03
N PHE A 23 -2.98 4.03 2.79
CA PHE A 23 -3.56 3.03 1.90
C PHE A 23 -4.73 2.28 2.55
N CYS A 24 -4.53 1.63 3.70
CA CYS A 24 -5.59 0.87 4.37
C CYS A 24 -6.68 1.77 4.97
N ASP A 25 -6.33 2.71 5.85
CA ASP A 25 -7.34 3.50 6.60
C ASP A 25 -8.13 4.48 5.73
N VAL A 26 -7.55 5.01 4.64
CA VAL A 26 -8.19 6.04 3.81
C VAL A 26 -8.54 5.51 2.43
N TYR A 27 -7.55 5.08 1.63
CA TYR A 27 -7.80 4.73 0.23
C TYR A 27 -8.70 3.51 0.10
N LEU A 28 -8.44 2.43 0.86
CA LEU A 28 -9.27 1.24 0.85
C LEU A 28 -10.68 1.51 1.39
N GLU A 29 -10.80 2.27 2.47
CA GLU A 29 -12.10 2.64 3.05
C GLU A 29 -12.95 3.49 2.09
N THR A 30 -12.34 4.47 1.41
CA THR A 30 -13.04 5.28 0.40
C THR A 30 -13.42 4.47 -0.84
N ALA A 31 -12.58 3.51 -1.24
CA ALA A 31 -12.84 2.63 -2.37
C ALA A 31 -13.99 1.63 -2.13
N LYS A 32 -14.38 1.34 -0.87
CA LYS A 32 -15.53 0.46 -0.56
C LYS A 32 -16.84 0.93 -1.19
N GLY A 33 -17.04 2.24 -1.34
CA GLY A 33 -18.20 2.79 -2.02
C GLY A 33 -18.16 2.48 -3.53
N THR A 34 -17.03 2.75 -4.15
CA THR A 34 -16.77 2.60 -5.59
C THR A 34 -16.77 1.13 -6.04
N LEU A 35 -16.36 0.22 -5.15
CA LEU A 35 -16.37 -1.23 -5.38
C LEU A 35 -17.79 -1.82 -5.48
N LYS A 36 -18.79 -1.16 -4.89
CA LYS A 36 -20.20 -1.59 -4.92
C LYS A 36 -20.91 -1.19 -6.20
N ASP A 37 -20.40 -0.21 -6.97
CA ASP A 37 -20.96 0.16 -8.26
C ASP A 37 -20.35 -0.72 -9.36
N PRO A 38 -21.14 -1.57 -10.06
CA PRO A 38 -20.64 -2.47 -11.10
C PRO A 38 -19.91 -1.77 -12.25
N ARG A 39 -20.18 -0.47 -12.48
CA ARG A 39 -19.59 0.30 -13.59
C ARG A 39 -18.20 0.84 -13.29
N THR A 40 -17.83 0.92 -12.02
CA THR A 40 -16.54 1.45 -11.57
C THR A 40 -15.73 0.45 -10.76
N SER A 41 -16.34 -0.69 -10.41
CA SER A 41 -15.73 -1.72 -9.57
C SER A 41 -14.46 -2.28 -10.21
N LEU A 42 -14.44 -2.50 -11.53
CA LEU A 42 -13.33 -3.16 -12.21
C LEU A 42 -12.08 -2.28 -12.27
N GLU A 43 -12.23 -1.01 -12.63
CA GLU A 43 -11.14 -0.03 -12.66
C GLU A 43 -10.61 0.25 -11.25
N THR A 44 -11.52 0.31 -10.27
CA THR A 44 -11.15 0.49 -8.85
C THR A 44 -10.35 -0.72 -8.35
N GLN A 45 -10.77 -1.95 -8.66
CA GLN A 45 -10.05 -3.16 -8.29
C GLN A 45 -8.65 -3.21 -8.90
N GLN A 46 -8.52 -2.90 -10.20
CA GLN A 46 -7.23 -2.87 -10.87
C GLN A 46 -6.27 -1.85 -10.25
N THR A 47 -6.78 -0.67 -9.91
CA THR A 47 -5.98 0.39 -9.27
C THR A 47 -5.57 -0.03 -7.86
N LEU A 48 -6.51 -0.55 -7.06
CA LEU A 48 -6.24 -1.05 -5.71
C LEU A 48 -5.18 -2.16 -5.73
N LEU A 49 -5.30 -3.11 -6.66
CA LEU A 49 -4.35 -4.21 -6.79
C LEU A 49 -2.96 -3.70 -7.17
N SER A 50 -2.87 -2.77 -8.12
CA SER A 50 -1.59 -2.18 -8.55
C SER A 50 -0.92 -1.41 -7.41
N CYS A 51 -1.69 -0.66 -6.63
CA CYS A 51 -1.19 0.06 -5.47
C CYS A 51 -0.76 -0.89 -4.33
N ALA A 52 -1.51 -1.99 -4.13
CA ALA A 52 -1.18 -3.00 -3.15
C ALA A 52 0.13 -3.71 -3.49
N ASP A 53 0.32 -4.18 -4.74
CA ASP A 53 1.57 -4.81 -5.20
C ASP A 53 2.76 -3.87 -5.03
N LEU A 54 2.61 -2.60 -5.41
CA LEU A 54 3.68 -1.61 -5.22
C LEU A 54 4.00 -1.38 -3.73
N GLY A 55 2.98 -1.30 -2.87
CA GLY A 55 3.17 -1.12 -1.44
C GLY A 55 3.81 -2.33 -0.76
N LEU A 56 3.43 -3.55 -1.15
CA LEU A 56 4.06 -4.79 -0.66
C LEU A 56 5.52 -4.90 -1.10
N ARG A 57 5.85 -4.53 -2.35
CA ARG A 57 7.26 -4.45 -2.82
C ARG A 57 8.08 -3.42 -2.05
N LEU A 58 7.47 -2.31 -1.64
CA LEU A 58 8.12 -1.31 -0.78
C LEU A 58 8.32 -1.81 0.66
N LEU A 59 7.45 -2.71 1.14
CA LEU A 59 7.55 -3.36 2.45
C LEU A 59 8.53 -4.54 2.47
N ALA A 60 8.66 -5.28 1.36
CA ALA A 60 9.51 -6.45 1.22
C ALA A 60 10.95 -6.31 1.77
N PRO A 61 11.71 -5.22 1.54
CA PRO A 61 13.07 -5.08 2.10
C PRO A 61 13.10 -4.97 3.63
N PHE A 62 11.97 -4.72 4.29
CA PHE A 62 11.89 -4.53 5.74
C PHE A 62 11.08 -5.62 6.45
N THR A 63 10.02 -6.10 5.80
CA THR A 63 9.11 -7.14 6.30
C THR A 63 8.85 -8.20 5.22
N PRO A 64 9.86 -9.00 4.84
CA PRO A 64 9.79 -9.89 3.68
C PRO A 64 8.72 -10.96 3.83
N PHE A 65 8.66 -11.67 4.96
CA PHE A 65 7.67 -12.72 5.19
C PHE A 65 6.22 -12.21 5.17
N LEU A 66 6.00 -10.99 5.67
CA LEU A 66 4.66 -10.39 5.64
C LEU A 66 4.27 -9.96 4.22
N ALA A 67 5.24 -9.47 3.44
CA ALA A 67 5.01 -9.05 2.07
C ALA A 67 4.80 -10.22 1.10
N GLU A 68 5.34 -11.41 1.40
CA GLU A 68 5.18 -12.62 0.58
C GLU A 68 3.86 -13.36 0.85
N GLU A 69 3.30 -13.25 2.06
CA GLU A 69 2.07 -13.95 2.46
C GLU A 69 0.77 -13.18 2.16
N LEU A 70 0.87 -11.88 1.85
CA LEU A 70 -0.26 -10.97 1.57
C LEU A 70 -0.55 -10.84 0.06
#